data_AF-A0AA87YZP9-F1
#
_entry.id   AF-A0AA87YZP9-F1
#
_cell.length_a   1.000
_cell.length_b   1.000
_cell.length_c   1.000
_cell.angle_alpha   90.00
_cell.angle_beta   90.00
_cell.angle_gamma   90.00
#
_symmetry.space_group_name_H-M   'P 1'
#
loop_
_entity.id
_entity.type
_entity.pdbx_description
1 polymer ?
#
loop_
_entity_poly.entity_id
_entity_poly.type
_entity_poly.pdbx_seq_one_letter_code
_entity_poly.pdbx_strand_id
1 'polypeptide(L)'
;MNQLREQIARMNQVPPVAPQVPPVAAQAPEFEGPMDPIAVDNWLIDIQVILDFMRLTEQEKVLCASFALKKDARHWWMTVQMRRDIMAMSWQDSVAEFRTMYYNREILTAQQDEFTSLKQGTMTVLEAVKKFE
;
A
#
# COMPACT_ATOMS: atom_id res chain seq x y z
N MET A 1 31.40 -11.37 40.27
CA MET A 1 30.96 -12.47 39.39
C MET A 1 29.44 -12.67 39.39
N ASN A 2 28.74 -12.56 40.53
CA ASN A 2 27.27 -12.79 40.58
C ASN A 2 26.45 -11.62 40.02
N GLN A 3 26.88 -10.38 40.26
CA GLN A 3 26.17 -9.17 39.82
C GLN A 3 26.12 -9.01 38.29
N LEU A 4 27.18 -9.42 37.58
CA LEU A 4 27.25 -9.34 36.11
C LEU A 4 26.39 -10.42 35.44
N ARG A 5 26.25 -11.60 36.06
CA ARG A 5 25.40 -12.69 35.56
C ARG A 5 23.92 -12.37 35.70
N GLU A 6 23.53 -11.74 36.80
CA GLU A 6 22.15 -11.28 37.03
C GLU A 6 21.75 -10.16 36.07
N GLN A 7 22.69 -9.29 35.69
CA GLN A 7 22.45 -8.24 34.68
C GLN A 7 22.20 -8.81 33.29
N ILE A 8 22.97 -9.82 32.88
CA ILE A 8 22.79 -10.50 31.58
C ILE A 8 21.47 -11.27 31.54
N ALA A 9 21.07 -11.91 32.65
CA ALA A 9 19.79 -12.61 32.75
C ALA A 9 18.57 -11.68 32.64
N ARG A 10 18.69 -10.42 33.13
CA ARG A 10 17.63 -9.40 32.98
C ARG A 10 17.56 -8.83 31.56
N MET A 11 18.70 -8.69 30.88
CA MET A 11 18.74 -8.22 29.48
C MET A 11 18.17 -9.25 28.49
N ASN A 12 18.25 -10.55 28.80
CA ASN A 12 17.69 -11.64 27.98
C ASN A 12 16.21 -11.95 28.25
N GLN A 13 15.51 -11.17 29.08
CA GLN A 13 14.07 -11.33 29.37
C GLN A 13 13.18 -10.27 28.72
N VAL A 14 13.67 -9.52 27.74
CA VAL A 14 12.75 -8.74 26.89
C VAL A 14 11.94 -9.76 26.10
N PRO A 15 10.62 -9.91 26.33
CA PRO A 15 9.80 -10.77 25.50
C PRO A 15 9.93 -10.26 24.06
N PRO A 16 9.87 -11.15 23.04
CA PRO A 16 9.84 -10.66 21.67
C PRO A 16 8.67 -9.68 21.60
N VAL A 17 8.99 -8.39 21.41
CA VAL A 17 7.99 -7.37 21.15
C VAL A 17 7.40 -7.77 19.81
N ALA A 18 6.34 -8.59 19.84
CA ALA A 18 5.48 -8.77 18.71
C ALA A 18 5.11 -7.36 18.24
N PRO A 19 5.12 -7.07 16.93
CA PRO A 19 4.75 -5.75 16.44
C PRO A 19 3.41 -5.39 17.07
N GLN A 20 3.41 -4.43 17.99
CA GLN A 20 2.21 -4.07 18.72
C GLN A 20 1.36 -3.29 17.73
N VAL A 21 0.43 -4.00 17.08
CA VAL A 21 -0.55 -3.39 16.18
C VAL A 21 -1.33 -2.39 17.05
N PRO A 22 -1.26 -1.08 16.74
CA PRO A 22 -1.91 -0.09 17.59
C PRO A 22 -3.42 -0.39 17.62
N PRO A 23 -4.12 -0.21 18.77
CA PRO A 23 -5.51 -0.64 18.96
C PRO A 23 -6.49 -0.11 17.89
N VAL A 24 -6.14 1.04 17.30
CA VAL A 24 -6.84 1.68 16.19
C VAL A 24 -6.78 0.90 14.87
N ALA A 25 -5.66 0.24 14.58
CA ALA A 25 -5.50 -0.52 13.34
C ALA A 25 -6.41 -1.76 13.29
N ALA A 26 -6.95 -2.20 14.44
CA ALA A 26 -7.95 -3.26 14.50
C ALA A 26 -9.38 -2.78 14.14
N GLN A 27 -9.63 -1.47 14.10
CA GLN A 27 -10.93 -0.87 13.73
C GLN A 27 -10.94 -0.30 12.31
N ALA A 28 -9.76 -0.17 11.68
CA ALA A 28 -9.66 0.31 10.31
C ALA A 28 -10.17 -0.76 9.33
N PRO A 29 -10.92 -0.37 8.28
CA PRO A 29 -11.33 -1.29 7.23
C PRO A 29 -10.09 -1.90 6.57
N GLU A 30 -9.99 -3.23 6.60
CA GLU A 30 -8.90 -3.95 6.00
C GLU A 30 -8.94 -3.80 4.48
N PHE A 31 -7.84 -3.35 3.86
CA PHE A 31 -7.73 -3.26 2.42
C PHE A 31 -6.81 -4.36 1.90
N GLU A 32 -7.41 -5.40 1.33
CA GLU A 32 -6.73 -6.58 0.82
C GLU A 32 -6.29 -6.48 -0.63
N GLY A 33 -6.48 -5.32 -1.28
CA GLY A 33 -6.53 -5.17 -2.73
C GLY A 33 -5.61 -6.10 -3.54
N PRO A 34 -6.09 -6.52 -4.71
CA PRO A 34 -6.03 -5.65 -5.88
C PRO A 34 -7.36 -4.89 -6.05
N MET A 35 -7.41 -3.87 -6.93
CA MET A 35 -8.63 -3.36 -7.62
C MET A 35 -9.07 -1.92 -7.31
N ASP A 36 -9.41 -1.25 -8.43
CA ASP A 36 -10.20 -0.02 -8.65
C ASP A 36 -9.74 1.27 -7.94
N PRO A 37 -9.32 2.32 -8.69
CA PRO A 37 -9.11 3.67 -8.15
C PRO A 37 -10.23 4.16 -7.25
N ILE A 38 -11.48 3.88 -7.63
CA ILE A 38 -12.65 4.36 -6.92
C ILE A 38 -12.72 3.69 -5.55
N ALA A 39 -12.40 2.39 -5.47
CA ALA A 39 -12.33 1.67 -4.21
C ALA A 39 -11.20 2.21 -3.31
N VAL A 40 -10.03 2.54 -3.88
CA VAL A 40 -8.92 3.14 -3.13
C VAL A 40 -9.26 4.54 -2.63
N ASP A 41 -9.82 5.40 -3.49
CA ASP A 41 -10.22 6.75 -3.08
C ASP A 41 -11.33 6.72 -2.01
N ASN A 42 -12.32 5.82 -2.15
CA ASN A 42 -13.33 5.60 -1.11
C ASN A 42 -12.70 5.13 0.20
N TRP A 43 -11.78 4.16 0.14
CA TRP A 43 -11.07 3.68 1.33
C TRP A 43 -10.25 4.79 1.99
N LEU A 44 -9.57 5.63 1.22
CA LEU A 44 -8.81 6.79 1.73
C LEU A 44 -9.73 7.81 2.41
N ILE A 45 -10.94 8.04 1.88
CA ILE A 45 -11.94 8.91 2.50
C ILE A 45 -12.40 8.31 3.83
N ASP A 46 -12.82 7.04 3.82
CA ASP A 46 -13.37 6.36 4.99
C ASP A 46 -12.35 6.29 6.13
N ILE A 47 -11.10 5.91 5.81
CA ILE A 47 -10.05 5.85 6.82
C ILE A 47 -9.69 7.26 7.33
N GLN A 48 -9.68 8.28 6.46
CA GLN A 48 -9.37 9.64 6.88
C GLN A 48 -10.40 10.17 7.88
N VAL A 49 -11.69 9.89 7.68
CA VAL A 49 -12.76 10.26 8.63
C VAL A 49 -12.51 9.66 10.00
N ILE A 50 -12.15 8.38 10.06
CA ILE A 50 -11.86 7.68 11.32
C ILE A 50 -10.64 8.30 12.00
N LEU A 51 -9.55 8.50 11.26
CA LEU A 51 -8.30 9.03 11.81
C LEU A 51 -8.44 10.49 12.31
N ASP A 52 -9.22 11.31 11.61
CA ASP A 52 -9.54 12.67 12.05
C ASP A 52 -10.44 12.68 13.29
N PHE A 53 -11.42 11.79 13.36
CA PHE A 53 -12.25 11.62 14.55
C PHE A 53 -11.41 11.29 15.79
N MET A 54 -10.36 10.48 15.62
CA MET A 54 -9.40 10.16 16.68
C MET A 54 -8.35 11.26 16.94
N ARG A 55 -8.35 12.34 16.14
CA ARG A 55 -7.45 13.50 16.27
C ARG A 55 -5.97 13.12 16.21
N LEU A 56 -5.65 12.15 15.36
CA LEU A 56 -4.27 11.69 15.16
C LEU A 56 -3.42 12.76 14.46
N THR A 57 -2.15 12.82 14.82
CA THR A 57 -1.15 13.62 14.09
C THR A 57 -0.95 13.07 12.69
N GLU A 58 -0.45 13.91 11.77
CA GLU A 58 -0.17 13.51 10.38
C GLU A 58 0.66 12.23 10.29
N GLN A 59 1.70 12.12 11.12
CA GLN A 59 2.55 10.94 11.20
C GLN A 59 1.79 9.70 11.68
N GLU A 60 0.98 9.83 12.74
CA GLU A 60 0.17 8.72 13.27
C GLU A 60 -0.87 8.26 12.24
N LYS A 61 -1.45 9.16 11.45
CA LYS A 61 -2.37 8.83 10.36
C LYS A 61 -1.70 7.93 9.32
N VAL A 62 -0.52 8.33 8.84
CA VAL A 62 0.27 7.57 7.86
C VAL A 62 0.60 6.18 8.39
N LEU A 63 1.05 6.09 9.64
CA LEU A 63 1.34 4.81 10.28
C LEU A 63 0.08 3.94 10.38
N CYS A 64 -1.03 4.47 10.89
CA CYS A 64 -2.26 3.71 11.05
C CYS A 64 -2.81 3.20 9.71
N ALA A 65 -2.85 4.05 8.68
CA ALA A 65 -3.27 3.64 7.34
C ALA A 65 -2.38 2.55 6.76
N SER A 66 -1.05 2.64 6.95
CA SER A 66 -0.13 1.59 6.52
C SER A 66 -0.38 0.25 7.20
N PHE A 67 -0.80 0.26 8.47
CA PHE A 67 -1.14 -0.95 9.21
C PHE A 67 -2.45 -1.58 8.73
N ALA A 68 -3.37 -0.81 8.15
CA ALA A 68 -4.62 -1.31 7.59
C ALA A 68 -4.46 -1.99 6.21
N LEU A 69 -3.32 -1.80 5.54
CA LEU A 69 -3.03 -2.46 4.26
C LEU A 69 -2.76 -3.95 4.44
N LYS A 70 -3.19 -4.77 3.49
CA LYS A 70 -2.93 -6.21 3.46
C LYS A 70 -2.45 -6.63 2.06
N LYS A 71 -1.97 -7.87 1.95
CA LYS A 71 -1.57 -8.52 0.69
C LYS A 71 -0.69 -7.60 -0.19
N ASP A 72 -1.07 -7.38 -1.45
CA ASP A 72 -0.27 -6.64 -2.43
C ASP A 72 -0.10 -5.17 -2.05
N ALA A 73 -1.11 -4.53 -1.46
CA ALA A 73 -1.03 -3.16 -0.99
C ALA A 73 0.02 -3.02 0.12
N ARG A 74 0.11 -4.01 1.03
CA ARG A 74 1.16 -4.04 2.07
C ARG A 74 2.54 -4.22 1.46
N HIS A 75 2.71 -5.15 0.51
CA HIS A 75 3.99 -5.36 -0.17
C HIS A 75 4.46 -4.10 -0.90
N TRP A 76 3.56 -3.42 -1.61
CA TRP A 76 3.87 -2.15 -2.24
C TRP A 76 4.24 -1.08 -1.22
N TRP A 77 3.51 -0.95 -0.12
CA TRP A 77 3.84 0.04 0.90
C TRP A 77 5.25 -0.15 1.46
N MET A 78 5.69 -1.40 1.66
CA MET A 78 7.09 -1.67 2.04
C MET A 78 8.09 -1.08 1.05
N THR A 79 7.79 -1.06 -0.25
CA THR A 79 8.64 -0.39 -1.25
C THR A 79 8.66 1.12 -1.10
N VAL A 80 7.56 1.74 -0.61
CA VAL A 80 7.50 3.17 -0.28
C VAL A 80 8.41 3.46 0.91
N GLN A 81 8.34 2.62 1.95
CA GLN A 81 9.17 2.74 3.16
C GLN A 81 10.67 2.64 2.87
N MET A 82 11.06 1.95 1.80
CA MET A 82 12.47 1.88 1.37
C MET A 82 12.97 3.15 0.68
N ARG A 83 12.08 3.94 0.06
CA ARG A 83 12.45 5.13 -0.75
C ARG A 83 12.11 6.47 -0.10
N ARG A 84 11.30 6.47 0.96
CA ARG A 84 10.79 7.69 1.63
C ARG A 84 10.96 7.58 3.13
N ASP A 85 11.22 8.71 3.78
CA ASP A 85 11.14 8.81 5.24
C ASP A 85 9.66 8.92 5.68
N ILE A 86 9.13 7.82 6.19
CA ILE A 86 7.74 7.75 6.68
C ILE A 86 7.52 8.63 7.91
N MET A 87 8.56 8.86 8.72
CA MET A 87 8.43 9.66 9.94
C MET A 87 8.30 11.15 9.63
N ALA A 88 8.79 11.59 8.47
CA ALA A 88 8.64 12.94 7.96
C ALA A 88 7.49 13.09 6.94
N MET A 89 6.77 12.02 6.63
CA MET A 89 5.71 12.00 5.63
C MET A 89 4.42 12.60 6.20
N SER A 90 3.84 13.58 5.50
CA SER A 90 2.51 14.10 5.83
C SER A 90 1.41 13.14 5.37
N TRP A 91 0.17 13.33 5.85
CA TRP A 91 -0.95 12.54 5.35
C TRP A 91 -1.17 12.77 3.85
N GLN A 92 -1.04 14.00 3.36
CA GLN A 92 -1.20 14.29 1.94
C GLN A 92 -0.14 13.61 1.07
N ASP A 93 1.09 13.52 1.56
CA ASP A 93 2.16 12.80 0.85
C ASP A 93 1.84 11.31 0.72
N SER A 94 1.28 10.68 1.77
CA SER A 94 0.89 9.27 1.71
C SER A 94 -0.26 9.06 0.74
N VAL A 95 -1.29 9.92 0.76
CA VAL A 95 -2.41 9.91 -0.20
C VAL A 95 -1.89 10.00 -1.63
N ALA A 96 -0.91 10.87 -1.89
CA ALA A 96 -0.30 11.00 -3.22
C ALA A 96 0.43 9.71 -3.66
N GLU A 97 1.12 9.03 -2.75
CA GLU A 97 1.73 7.72 -3.02
C GLU A 97 0.67 6.67 -3.38
N PHE A 98 -0.41 6.59 -2.59
CA PHE A 98 -1.54 5.67 -2.88
C PHE A 98 -2.14 5.92 -4.26
N ARG A 99 -2.35 7.20 -4.61
CA ARG A 99 -2.88 7.59 -5.91
C ARG A 99 -1.95 7.21 -7.05
N THR A 100 -0.66 7.52 -6.90
CA THR A 100 0.35 7.22 -7.91
C THR A 100 0.46 5.72 -8.18
N MET A 101 0.39 4.89 -7.13
CA MET A 101 0.40 3.44 -7.29
C MET A 101 -0.74 2.96 -8.18
N TYR A 102 -1.97 3.42 -7.94
CA TYR A 102 -3.10 2.91 -8.69
C TYR A 102 -3.12 3.45 -10.12
N TYR A 103 -2.84 4.75 -10.34
CA TYR A 103 -2.89 5.32 -11.69
C TYR A 103 -1.88 4.62 -12.62
N ASN A 104 -0.67 4.34 -12.10
CA ASN A 104 0.32 3.57 -12.83
C ASN A 104 -0.19 2.17 -13.16
N ARG A 105 -0.91 1.51 -12.24
CA ARG A 105 -1.47 0.18 -12.49
C ARG A 105 -2.62 0.21 -13.50
N GLU A 106 -3.50 1.20 -13.44
CA GLU A 106 -4.57 1.34 -14.44
C GLU A 106 -4.01 1.51 -15.85
N ILE A 107 -3.01 2.38 -15.99
CA ILE A 107 -2.33 2.58 -17.27
C ILE A 107 -1.70 1.28 -17.75
N LEU A 108 -1.02 0.54 -16.87
CA LEU A 108 -0.42 -0.76 -17.20
C LEU A 108 -1.48 -1.80 -17.58
N THR A 109 -2.62 -1.84 -16.89
CA THR A 109 -3.73 -2.74 -17.22
C THR A 109 -4.36 -2.37 -18.56
N ALA A 110 -4.63 -1.09 -18.82
CA ALA A 110 -5.16 -0.63 -20.11
C ALA A 110 -4.20 -0.96 -21.26
N GLN A 111 -2.88 -0.79 -21.06
CA GLN A 111 -1.86 -1.18 -22.04
C GLN A 111 -1.82 -2.70 -22.26
N GLN A 112 -1.98 -3.49 -21.20
CA GLN A 112 -2.05 -4.95 -21.29
C GLN A 112 -3.31 -5.41 -22.04
N ASP A 113 -4.45 -4.77 -21.79
CA ASP A 113 -5.71 -5.05 -22.47
C ASP A 113 -5.64 -4.63 -23.95
N GLU A 114 -5.06 -3.47 -24.25
CA GLU A 114 -4.79 -3.03 -25.63
C GLU A 114 -3.87 -4.01 -26.34
N PHE A 115 -2.76 -4.44 -25.70
CA PHE A 115 -1.86 -5.43 -26.28
C PHE A 115 -2.55 -6.79 -26.53
N THR A 116 -3.42 -7.21 -25.62
CA THR A 116 -4.19 -8.45 -25.74
C THR A 116 -5.27 -8.33 -26.83
N SER A 117 -5.94 -7.18 -26.91
CA SER A 117 -6.93 -6.84 -27.94
C SER A 117 -6.29 -6.73 -29.33
N LEU A 118 -5.10 -6.14 -29.43
CA LEU A 118 -4.30 -6.09 -30.65
C LEU A 118 -3.88 -7.49 -31.12
N LYS A 119 -3.73 -8.47 -30.21
CA LYS A 119 -3.58 -9.89 -30.57
C LYS A 119 -4.88 -10.60 -30.91
N GLN A 120 -6.03 -10.11 -30.44
CA GLN A 120 -7.37 -10.64 -30.76
C GLN A 120 -8.04 -9.93 -31.95
N GLY A 121 -7.36 -8.98 -32.59
CA GLY A 121 -7.70 -8.56 -33.94
C GLY A 121 -7.39 -9.70 -34.91
N THR A 122 -8.44 -10.40 -35.36
CA THR A 122 -8.40 -11.31 -36.51
C THR A 122 -8.15 -10.52 -37.79
N MET A 123 -6.96 -9.93 -37.93
CA MET A 123 -6.43 -9.56 -39.23
C MET A 123 -5.25 -10.47 -39.47
N THR A 124 -5.45 -11.42 -40.38
CA THR A 124 -4.35 -12.14 -40.99
C THR A 124 -3.42 -11.13 -41.66
N VAL A 125 -2.12 -11.44 -41.74
CA VAL A 125 -1.14 -10.59 -42.46
C VAL A 125 -1.64 -10.24 -43.88
N LEU A 126 -2.43 -11.14 -44.48
CA LEU A 126 -3.05 -10.97 -45.78
C LEU A 126 -4.13 -9.87 -45.83
N GLU A 127 -4.92 -9.71 -44.76
CA GLU A 127 -5.95 -8.65 -44.66
C GLU A 127 -5.32 -7.27 -44.39
N ALA A 128 -4.16 -7.22 -43.74
CA ALA A 128 -3.39 -5.99 -43.57
C ALA A 128 -2.83 -5.46 -44.89
N VAL A 129 -2.28 -6.33 -45.73
CA VAL A 129 -1.73 -5.94 -47.05
C VAL A 129 -2.82 -5.37 -47.96
N LYS A 130 -4.04 -5.91 -47.91
CA LYS A 130 -5.17 -5.48 -48.75
C LYS A 130 -5.77 -4.12 -48.35
N LYS A 131 -5.44 -3.61 -47.17
CA LYS A 131 -5.95 -2.32 -46.65
C LYS A 131 -5.01 -1.14 -46.97
N PHE A 132 -3.80 -1.42 -47.45
CA PHE A 132 -2.77 -0.43 -47.75
C PHE A 132 -2.25 -0.52 -49.21
N GLU A 133 -3.02 -1.15 -50.11
CA GLU A 133 -2.99 -0.89 -51.56
C GLU A 133 -4.01 0.19 -51.92
#